data_AF-A0A0K2VC24-F1
#
_entry.id   AF-A0A0K2VC24-F1
#
_cell.length_a   1.000
_cell.length_b   1.000
_cell.length_c   1.000
_cell.angle_alpha   90.00
_cell.angle_beta   90.00
_cell.angle_gamma   90.00
#
_symmetry.space_group_name_H-M   'P 1'
#
loop_
_entity.id
_entity.type
_entity.pdbx_description
1 polymer ?
#
loop_
_entity_poly.entity_id
_entity_poly.type
_entity_poly.pdbx_seq_one_letter_code
_entity_poly.pdbx_strand_id
1 'polypeptide(L)'
;MDDDAETYKLWKVRKTVMCLCHDRGYLVTQDELDQTIEQFKIQFGDKPSEKQPSRNDLTILVAHNDDPTDQMFVFFPEDPKIGIKHIRTYCKRMQEENITRAIIVVQAGMTPSAKQSLMDMAPKYIL
;
A
#
# COMPACT_ATOMS: atom_id res chain seq x y z
N MET A 1 -9.70 -18.07 -13.52
CA MET A 1 -8.80 -17.12 -12.84
C MET A 1 -7.95 -17.96 -11.92
N ASP A 2 -6.63 -17.79 -11.99
CA ASP A 2 -5.71 -18.55 -11.15
C ASP A 2 -5.55 -17.80 -9.82
N ASP A 3 -6.49 -18.06 -8.92
CA ASP A 3 -6.62 -17.41 -7.62
C ASP A 3 -5.35 -17.63 -6.77
N ASP A 4 -4.70 -18.78 -6.91
CA ASP A 4 -3.41 -19.08 -6.29
C ASP A 4 -2.29 -18.19 -6.84
N ALA A 5 -2.22 -18.00 -8.17
CA ALA A 5 -1.20 -17.15 -8.77
C ALA A 5 -1.39 -15.67 -8.40
N GLU A 6 -2.62 -15.17 -8.32
CA GLU A 6 -2.89 -13.79 -7.89
C GLU A 6 -2.56 -13.60 -6.40
N THR A 7 -2.94 -14.56 -5.55
CA THR A 7 -2.56 -14.56 -4.13
C THR A 7 -1.05 -14.54 -3.94
N TYR A 8 -0.32 -15.38 -4.68
CA TYR A 8 1.15 -15.43 -4.64
C TYR A 8 1.76 -14.09 -5.07
N LYS A 9 1.23 -13.46 -6.11
CA LYS A 9 1.68 -12.15 -6.58
C LYS A 9 1.48 -11.07 -5.51
N LEU A 10 0.30 -11.01 -4.89
CA LEU A 10 0.00 -10.04 -3.83
C LEU A 10 0.90 -10.23 -2.61
N TRP A 11 1.09 -11.48 -2.17
CA TRP A 11 2.02 -11.82 -1.10
C TRP A 11 3.44 -11.34 -1.40
N LYS A 12 3.94 -11.61 -2.61
CA LYS A 12 5.30 -11.24 -3.01
C LYS A 12 5.51 -9.72 -3.08
N VAL A 13 4.52 -8.99 -3.60
CA VAL A 13 4.55 -7.52 -3.61
C VAL A 13 4.55 -6.97 -2.19
N ARG A 14 3.68 -7.49 -1.31
CA ARG A 14 3.63 -7.08 0.10
C ARG A 14 4.96 -7.34 0.81
N LYS A 15 5.54 -8.52 0.65
CA LYS A 15 6.85 -8.85 1.25
C LYS A 15 7.94 -7.87 0.79
N THR A 16 7.94 -7.53 -0.50
CA THR A 16 8.88 -6.54 -1.05
C THR A 16 8.67 -5.15 -0.44
N VAL A 17 7.42 -4.73 -0.26
CA VAL A 17 7.08 -3.46 0.41
C VAL A 17 7.53 -3.46 1.87
N MET A 18 7.35 -4.56 2.60
CA MET A 18 7.81 -4.66 3.99
C MET A 18 9.33 -4.54 4.10
N CYS A 19 10.08 -5.24 3.24
CA CYS A 19 11.53 -5.06 3.16
C CYS A 19 11.90 -3.61 2.80
N LEU A 20 11.18 -2.99 1.86
CA LEU A 20 11.38 -1.61 1.45
C LEU A 20 11.18 -0.61 2.59
N CYS A 21 10.18 -0.84 3.44
CA CYS A 21 9.90 -0.04 4.63
C CYS A 21 11.00 -0.24 5.69
N HIS A 22 11.38 -1.49 5.95
CA HIS A 22 12.48 -1.81 6.87
C HIS A 22 13.80 -1.15 6.46
N ASP A 23 14.19 -1.26 5.18
CA ASP A 23 15.44 -0.68 4.65
C ASP A 23 15.43 0.86 4.69
N ARG A 24 14.25 1.48 4.75
CA ARG A 24 14.06 2.93 4.93
C ARG A 24 14.05 3.38 6.39
N GLY A 25 14.23 2.47 7.35
CA GLY A 25 14.23 2.79 8.78
C GLY A 25 12.84 2.83 9.41
N TYR A 26 11.81 2.30 8.74
CA TYR A 26 10.49 2.14 9.36
C TYR A 26 10.44 0.88 10.22
N LEU A 27 9.64 0.96 11.29
CA LEU A 27 9.41 -0.13 12.23
C LEU A 27 8.61 -1.23 11.54
N VAL A 28 9.27 -2.32 11.22
CA VAL A 28 8.69 -3.55 10.65
C VAL A 28 9.19 -4.73 11.47
N THR A 29 8.30 -5.63 11.86
CA THR A 29 8.68 -6.79 12.67
C THR A 29 9.30 -7.90 11.83
N GLN A 30 10.15 -8.73 12.43
CA GLN A 30 10.75 -9.87 11.73
C GLN A 30 9.69 -10.87 11.25
N ASP A 31 8.62 -11.08 12.04
CA ASP A 31 7.48 -11.91 11.66
C ASP A 31 6.77 -11.42 10.38
N GLU A 32 6.71 -10.11 10.15
CA GLU A 32 6.15 -9.54 8.91
C GLU A 32 7.09 -9.72 7.71
N LEU A 33 8.41 -9.65 7.92
CA LEU A 33 9.41 -9.87 6.88
C LEU A 33 9.48 -11.35 6.45
N ASP A 34 9.39 -12.26 7.42
CA ASP A 34 9.43 -13.70 7.20
C ASP A 34 8.05 -14.34 6.96
N GLN A 35 7.01 -13.51 6.82
CA GLN A 35 5.65 -13.97 6.53
C GLN A 35 5.62 -14.92 5.33
N THR A 36 5.14 -16.14 5.59
CA THR A 36 4.94 -17.17 4.57
C THR A 36 3.63 -16.95 3.80
N ILE A 37 3.51 -17.55 2.61
CA ILE A 37 2.27 -17.48 1.84
C ILE A 37 1.09 -18.13 2.57
N GLU A 38 1.33 -19.17 3.36
CA GLU A 38 0.30 -19.85 4.15
C GLU A 38 -0.25 -18.92 5.24
N GLN A 39 0.63 -18.24 5.98
CA GLN A 39 0.23 -17.22 6.96
C GLN A 39 -0.51 -16.06 6.29
N PHE A 40 -0.07 -15.64 5.10
CA PHE A 40 -0.76 -14.61 4.33
C PHE A 40 -2.18 -15.05 3.93
N LYS A 41 -2.34 -16.29 3.46
CA LYS A 41 -3.64 -16.87 3.14
C LYS A 41 -4.56 -16.98 4.36
N ILE A 42 -4.02 -17.33 5.53
CA ILE A 42 -4.78 -17.37 6.78
C ILE A 42 -5.24 -15.96 7.20
N GLN A 43 -4.39 -14.95 7.03
CA GLN A 43 -4.66 -13.59 7.48
C GLN A 43 -5.60 -12.81 6.55
N PHE A 44 -5.45 -12.96 5.23
CA PHE A 44 -6.19 -12.16 4.24
C PHE A 44 -7.12 -12.99 3.33
N GLY A 45 -7.04 -14.32 3.39
CA GLY A 45 -7.77 -15.24 2.52
C GLY A 45 -6.94 -15.75 1.33
N ASP A 46 -7.46 -16.78 0.69
CA ASP A 46 -6.85 -17.50 -0.43
C ASP A 46 -7.68 -17.41 -1.74
N LYS A 47 -8.78 -16.65 -1.73
CA LYS A 47 -9.73 -16.46 -2.83
C LYS A 47 -9.85 -14.99 -3.23
N PRO A 48 -8.87 -14.44 -3.97
CA PRO A 48 -8.96 -13.09 -4.51
C PRO A 48 -10.21 -12.87 -5.38
N SER A 49 -10.76 -13.93 -5.99
CA SER A 49 -12.05 -13.92 -6.70
C SER A 49 -13.24 -13.51 -5.83
N GLU A 50 -13.21 -13.84 -4.53
CA GLU A 50 -14.21 -13.43 -3.53
C GLU A 50 -13.80 -12.15 -2.78
N LYS A 51 -12.78 -11.43 -3.29
CA LYS A 51 -12.14 -10.28 -2.65
C LYS A 51 -11.49 -10.61 -1.30
N GLN A 52 -10.94 -11.81 -1.18
CA GLN A 52 -10.19 -12.26 0.01
C GLN A 52 -8.88 -12.91 -0.45
N PRO A 53 -7.80 -12.16 -0.68
CA PRO A 53 -7.50 -10.84 -0.11
C PRO A 53 -8.06 -9.66 -0.92
N SER A 54 -8.71 -8.72 -0.24
CA SER A 54 -8.99 -7.41 -0.83
C SER A 54 -7.72 -6.58 -0.83
N ARG A 55 -7.45 -5.90 -1.95
CA ARG A 55 -6.29 -4.99 -2.04
C ARG A 55 -6.37 -3.87 -1.01
N ASN A 56 -7.56 -3.40 -0.66
CA ASN A 56 -7.74 -2.42 0.39
C ASN A 56 -7.21 -2.92 1.76
N ASP A 57 -7.35 -4.21 2.07
CA ASP A 57 -6.87 -4.82 3.32
C ASP A 57 -5.34 -5.00 3.34
N LEU A 58 -4.70 -4.89 2.18
CA LEU A 58 -3.24 -4.86 2.06
C LEU A 58 -2.67 -3.47 2.31
N THR A 59 -3.49 -2.46 2.60
CA THR A 59 -3.00 -1.13 2.96
C THR A 59 -2.22 -1.21 4.27
N ILE A 60 -1.00 -0.69 4.26
CA ILE A 60 -0.10 -0.74 5.42
C ILE A 60 0.12 0.68 5.94
N LEU A 61 0.19 0.82 7.26
CA LEU A 61 0.69 2.01 7.93
C LEU A 61 1.98 1.61 8.65
N VAL A 62 3.08 2.29 8.34
CA VAL A 62 4.37 2.10 9.03
C VAL A 62 4.81 3.40 9.70
N ALA A 63 5.41 3.29 10.89
CA ALA A 63 5.99 4.42 11.62
C ALA A 63 7.52 4.36 11.56
N HIS A 64 8.20 5.51 11.48
CA HIS A 64 9.65 5.57 11.46
C HIS A 64 10.24 5.19 12.82
N ASN A 65 11.40 4.54 12.84
CA ASN A 65 12.02 4.06 14.07
C ASN A 65 12.59 5.23 14.91
N ASP A 66 13.10 6.27 14.26
CA ASP A 66 13.69 7.43 14.93
C ASP A 66 12.67 8.51 15.32
N ASP A 67 11.56 8.63 14.58
CA ASP A 67 10.54 9.65 14.80
C ASP A 67 9.14 9.03 14.62
N PRO A 68 8.38 8.78 15.71
CA PRO A 68 7.06 8.19 15.62
C PRO A 68 6.02 9.11 14.95
N THR A 69 6.33 10.39 14.75
CA THR A 69 5.49 11.33 13.99
C THR A 69 5.71 11.22 12.48
N ASP A 70 6.85 10.67 12.02
CA ASP A 70 7.07 10.37 10.61
C ASP A 70 6.48 8.98 10.29
N GLN A 71 5.24 9.00 9.84
CA GLN A 71 4.50 7.82 9.42
C GLN A 71 4.31 7.82 7.90
N MET A 72 4.18 6.62 7.33
CA MET A 72 3.99 6.42 5.90
C MET A 72 2.88 5.42 5.62
N PHE A 73 1.96 5.81 4.73
CA PHE A 73 0.96 4.91 4.20
C PHE A 73 1.45 4.17 2.97
N VAL A 74 1.09 2.90 2.82
CA VAL A 74 1.23 2.18 1.55
C VAL A 74 -0.15 1.74 1.09
N PHE A 75 -0.67 2.37 0.04
CA PHE A 75 -1.99 2.10 -0.52
C PHE A 75 -1.93 1.08 -1.65
N PHE A 76 -2.87 0.14 -1.58
CA PHE A 76 -3.09 -0.89 -2.61
C PHE A 76 -4.49 -0.71 -3.22
N PRO A 77 -4.62 0.13 -4.25
CA PRO A 77 -5.91 0.32 -4.93
C PRO A 77 -6.44 -0.96 -5.57
N GLU A 78 -7.74 -1.22 -5.41
CA GLU A 78 -8.46 -2.26 -6.14
C GLU A 78 -8.54 -1.95 -7.65
N ASP A 79 -8.76 -0.69 -8.01
CA ASP A 79 -8.90 -0.29 -9.41
C ASP A 79 -7.56 -0.37 -10.16
N PRO A 80 -7.53 -0.97 -11.36
CA PRO A 80 -6.30 -1.12 -12.12
C PRO A 80 -5.75 0.22 -12.64
N LYS A 81 -6.64 1.20 -12.86
CA LYS A 81 -6.30 2.57 -13.25
C LYS A 81 -6.70 3.56 -12.16
N ILE A 82 -5.75 4.37 -11.73
CA ILE A 82 -5.97 5.38 -10.68
C ILE A 82 -6.39 6.69 -11.30
N GLY A 83 -7.54 7.20 -10.86
CA GLY A 83 -8.06 8.51 -11.21
C GLY A 83 -7.86 9.55 -10.12
N ILE A 84 -8.21 10.80 -10.43
CA ILE A 84 -8.13 11.92 -9.47
C ILE A 84 -9.00 11.71 -8.23
N LYS A 85 -10.11 10.96 -8.35
CA LYS A 85 -11.01 10.65 -7.23
C LYS A 85 -10.28 9.85 -6.15
N HIS A 86 -9.51 8.84 -6.54
CA HIS A 86 -8.71 8.01 -5.63
C HIS A 86 -7.66 8.84 -4.92
N ILE A 87 -6.91 9.67 -5.66
CA ILE A 87 -5.87 10.54 -5.08
C ILE A 87 -6.48 11.46 -4.01
N ARG A 88 -7.61 12.11 -4.31
CA ARG A 88 -8.31 12.96 -3.32
C ARG A 88 -8.71 12.19 -2.07
N THR A 89 -9.19 10.95 -2.22
CA THR A 89 -9.53 10.09 -1.08
C THR A 89 -8.29 9.75 -0.24
N TYR A 90 -7.16 9.40 -0.87
CA TYR A 90 -5.92 9.11 -0.15
C TYR A 90 -5.37 10.35 0.56
N CYS A 91 -5.36 11.50 -0.08
CA CYS A 91 -4.93 12.75 0.54
C CYS A 91 -5.83 13.16 1.71
N LYS A 92 -7.14 12.89 1.65
CA LYS A 92 -8.05 13.12 2.77
C LYS A 92 -7.72 12.21 3.96
N ARG A 93 -7.46 10.91 3.70
CA ARG A 93 -7.02 9.98 4.76
C ARG A 93 -5.69 10.40 5.37
N MET A 94 -4.73 10.79 4.54
CA MET A 94 -3.45 11.34 5.00
C MET A 94 -3.63 12.60 5.86
N GLN A 95 -4.57 13.49 5.50
CA GLN A 95 -4.92 14.66 6.31
C GLN A 95 -5.53 14.29 7.66
N GLU A 96 -6.45 13.34 7.68
CA GLU A 96 -7.14 12.89 8.89
C GLU A 96 -6.15 12.27 9.90
N GLU A 97 -5.19 11.50 9.40
CA GLU A 97 -4.17 10.82 10.21
C GLU A 97 -2.90 11.68 10.43
N ASN A 98 -2.85 12.92 9.92
CA ASN A 98 -1.68 13.80 9.95
C ASN A 98 -0.39 13.21 9.34
N ILE A 99 -0.56 12.42 8.29
CA ILE A 99 0.52 11.74 7.57
C ILE A 99 0.90 12.53 6.32
N THR A 100 2.21 12.68 6.08
CA THR A 100 2.72 13.45 4.94
C THR A 100 3.27 12.56 3.83
N ARG A 101 3.57 11.29 4.12
CA ARG A 101 4.19 10.35 3.18
C ARG A 101 3.26 9.20 2.82
N ALA A 102 3.20 8.87 1.54
CA ALA A 102 2.52 7.66 1.09
C ALA A 102 3.22 7.04 -0.12
N ILE A 103 2.98 5.75 -0.33
CA ILE A 103 3.35 4.97 -1.51
C ILE A 103 2.06 4.39 -2.10
N ILE A 104 1.86 4.51 -3.41
CA ILE A 104 0.69 3.95 -4.08
C ILE A 104 1.13 2.85 -5.05
N VAL A 105 0.72 1.61 -4.79
CA VAL A 105 1.06 0.44 -5.61
C VAL A 105 0.01 0.23 -6.70
N VAL A 106 0.26 0.77 -7.90
CA VAL A 106 -0.67 0.71 -9.03
C VAL A 106 -0.52 -0.55 -9.89
N GLN A 107 -1.60 -1.01 -10.53
CA GLN A 107 -1.57 -2.22 -11.37
C GLN A 107 -1.17 -1.96 -12.82
N ALA A 108 -1.88 -1.03 -13.47
CA ALA A 108 -1.68 -0.72 -14.88
C ALA A 108 -1.13 0.70 -15.05
N GLY A 109 -1.68 1.66 -14.31
CA GLY A 109 -1.14 3.02 -14.28
C GLY A 109 -2.10 4.08 -13.75
N MET A 110 -1.69 5.32 -13.91
CA MET A 110 -2.43 6.50 -13.47
C MET A 110 -2.90 7.33 -14.67
N THR A 111 -4.06 7.96 -14.54
CA THR A 111 -4.51 8.94 -15.54
C THR A 111 -3.63 10.20 -15.50
N PRO A 112 -3.49 10.94 -16.62
CA PRO A 112 -2.73 12.19 -16.64
C PRO A 112 -3.20 13.19 -15.58
N SER A 113 -4.52 13.31 -15.38
CA SER A 113 -5.10 14.19 -14.34
C SER A 113 -4.70 13.77 -12.92
N ALA A 114 -4.60 12.45 -12.65
CA ALA A 114 -4.14 11.96 -11.35
C ALA A 114 -2.66 12.29 -11.13
N LYS A 115 -1.81 12.14 -12.16
CA LYS A 115 -0.39 12.52 -12.09
C LYS A 115 -0.21 14.01 -11.84
N GLN A 116 -1.01 14.85 -12.52
CA GLN A 116 -0.99 16.30 -12.30
C GLN A 116 -1.38 16.64 -10.87
N SER A 117 -2.43 16.01 -10.33
CA SER A 117 -2.85 16.22 -8.95
C SER A 117 -1.77 15.85 -7.92
N LEU A 118 -0.97 14.80 -8.19
CA LEU A 118 0.17 14.48 -7.32
C LEU A 118 1.22 15.60 -7.32
N MET A 119 1.53 16.17 -8.49
CA MET A 119 2.49 17.29 -8.60
C MET A 119 1.98 18.54 -7.88
N ASP A 120 0.68 18.84 -8.00
CA ASP A 120 0.07 19.99 -7.34
C ASP A 120 0.05 19.84 -5.81
N MET A 121 0.08 18.60 -5.30
CA MET A 121 0.09 18.26 -3.86
C MET A 121 1.50 18.09 -3.29
N ALA A 122 2.52 17.98 -4.14
CA ALA A 122 3.92 17.74 -3.79
C ALA A 122 4.54 18.71 -2.76
N PRO A 123 4.17 20.01 -2.65
CA PRO A 123 4.76 20.84 -1.60
C PRO A 123 4.27 20.49 -0.19
N LYS A 124 3.18 19.73 -0.06
CA LYS A 124 2.56 19.38 1.24
C LYS A 124 2.56 17.88 1.53
N TYR A 125 2.47 17.03 0.51
CA TYR A 125 2.44 15.57 0.63
C TYR A 125 3.43 14.94 -0.35
N ILE A 126 4.18 13.95 0.12
CA ILE A 126 5.09 13.14 -0.68
C ILE A 126 4.37 11.82 -0.99
N LEU A 127 4.00 11.62 -2.25
CA LEU A 127 3.14 10.53 -2.75
C LEU A 127 3.77 9.81 -3.94
#